data_AF-A0A7W0T3N5-F1
#
_entry.id   AF-A0A7W0T3N5-F1
#
_cell.length_a   1.000
_cell.length_b   1.000
_cell.length_c   1.000
_cell.angle_alpha   90.00
_cell.angle_beta   90.00
_cell.angle_gamma   90.00
#
_symmetry.space_group_name_H-M   'P 1'
#
loop_
_entity.id
_entity.type
_entity.pdbx_description
1 polymer ?
#
loop_
_entity_poly.entity_id
_entity_poly.type
_entity_poly.pdbx_seq_one_letter_code
_entity_poly.pdbx_strand_id
1 'polypeptide(L)'
;MTAGVLASALTAGVVMSVVTAGACSKRSDAPPSPVIAKSRALADQACACTTVACADPIDRQWAALASETSASLAADDVDAMAEESQRYLRCLVKVPLTPAALLEHARALADQVCACGADAACARPLQLELDRRLLWTFATQAKFEPAQQTELSQLLQNFSTCALKAGVEPTPK
;
A
#
# COMPACT_ATOMS: atom_id res chain seq x y z
N MET A 1 -28.82 25.18 68.07
CA MET A 1 -27.65 25.40 68.95
C MET A 1 -26.42 25.53 68.07
N THR A 2 -25.69 26.64 68.23
CA THR A 2 -24.26 26.87 67.92
C THR A 2 -23.73 26.38 66.56
N ALA A 3 -23.48 27.24 65.56
CA ALA A 3 -22.49 28.33 65.48
C ALA A 3 -21.04 27.87 65.72
N GLY A 4 -20.16 28.14 64.76
CA GLY A 4 -18.70 27.98 64.90
C GLY A 4 -17.99 27.60 63.59
N VAL A 5 -17.68 28.45 62.59
CA VAL A 5 -16.98 29.76 62.54
C VAL A 5 -15.67 29.62 61.73
N LEU A 6 -15.63 30.35 60.61
CA LEU A 6 -14.46 31.02 59.96
C LEU A 6 -13.38 30.14 59.30
N ALA A 7 -12.64 30.58 58.29
CA ALA A 7 -12.69 31.68 57.31
C ALA A 7 -11.39 31.61 56.49
N SER A 8 -11.36 32.42 55.42
CA SER A 8 -10.15 32.96 54.76
C SER A 8 -9.56 32.05 53.66
N ALA A 9 -9.88 32.33 52.40
CA ALA A 9 -9.34 33.40 51.55
C ALA A 9 -7.92 33.07 51.04
N LEU A 10 -7.82 32.83 49.73
CA LEU A 10 -6.68 33.25 48.90
C LEU A 10 -7.08 33.13 47.42
N THR A 11 -7.32 34.30 46.85
CA THR A 11 -7.21 34.58 45.41
C THR A 11 -5.76 34.36 44.95
N ALA A 12 -5.56 33.41 44.05
CA ALA A 12 -4.48 33.39 43.06
C ALA A 12 -4.97 32.45 41.95
N GLY A 13 -5.32 32.91 40.76
CA GLY A 13 -4.45 33.73 39.92
C GLY A 13 -3.72 32.78 38.97
N VAL A 14 -4.41 32.44 37.87
CA VAL A 14 -3.89 31.95 36.58
C VAL A 14 -2.97 30.73 36.64
N VAL A 15 -3.56 29.60 36.21
CA VAL A 15 -2.90 28.33 35.89
C VAL A 15 -1.67 28.57 35.02
N MET A 16 -0.51 28.14 35.53
CA MET A 16 0.75 28.03 34.81
C MET A 16 0.52 27.44 33.41
N SER A 17 0.89 28.22 32.40
CA SER A 17 1.06 27.73 31.03
C SER A 17 2.19 26.70 31.03
N VAL A 18 1.84 25.41 31.14
CA VAL A 18 2.74 24.36 30.71
C VAL A 18 2.71 24.40 29.19
N VAL A 19 3.69 25.08 28.63
CA VAL A 19 4.13 24.84 27.25
C VAL A 19 4.50 23.37 27.22
N THR A 20 3.59 22.51 26.75
CA THR A 20 3.98 21.21 26.22
C THR A 20 4.86 21.54 25.03
N ALA A 21 6.17 21.49 25.27
CA ALA A 21 7.17 21.45 24.23
C ALA A 21 6.73 20.36 23.28
N GLY A 22 6.15 20.77 22.14
CA GLY A 22 5.96 19.89 21.02
C GLY A 22 7.32 19.25 20.78
N ALA A 23 7.38 17.93 20.89
CA ALA A 23 8.46 17.16 20.35
C ALA A 23 8.49 17.46 18.85
N CYS A 24 9.16 18.55 18.50
CA CYS A 24 9.63 18.81 17.16
C CYS A 24 10.71 17.76 16.97
N SER A 25 10.31 16.57 16.52
CA SER A 25 11.21 15.64 15.86
C SER A 25 11.97 16.48 14.85
N LYS A 26 13.27 16.70 15.12
CA LYS A 26 14.18 17.35 14.18
C LYS A 26 13.95 16.65 12.85
N ARG A 27 13.39 17.36 11.88
CA ARG A 27 13.48 16.95 10.48
C ARG A 27 14.98 16.85 10.24
N SER A 28 15.46 15.62 10.09
CA SER A 28 16.88 15.38 9.85
C SER A 28 17.21 16.11 8.55
N ASP A 29 18.12 17.09 8.59
CA ASP A 29 18.64 17.78 7.40
C ASP A 29 19.51 16.85 6.52
N ALA A 30 19.62 15.57 6.89
CA ALA A 30 20.24 14.56 6.07
C ALA A 30 19.46 14.42 4.75
N PRO A 31 20.17 14.34 3.60
CA PRO A 31 19.51 14.06 2.34
C PRO A 31 18.75 12.72 2.45
N PRO A 32 17.57 12.60 1.80
CA PRO A 32 16.80 11.38 1.85
C PRO A 32 17.64 10.21 1.36
N SER A 33 17.46 9.03 1.97
CA SER A 33 18.14 7.84 1.50
C SER A 33 17.78 7.56 0.02
N PRO A 34 18.62 6.84 -0.73
CA PRO A 34 18.33 6.52 -2.13
C PRO A 34 16.97 5.85 -2.35
N VAL A 35 16.52 5.05 -1.37
CA VAL A 35 15.20 4.39 -1.39
C VAL A 35 14.08 5.42 -1.29
N ILE A 36 14.18 6.37 -0.36
CA ILE A 36 13.18 7.44 -0.19
C ILE A 36 13.17 8.38 -1.39
N ALA A 37 14.34 8.69 -1.97
CA ALA A 37 14.41 9.49 -3.19
C ALA A 37 13.73 8.78 -4.37
N LYS A 38 13.94 7.46 -4.52
CA LYS A 38 13.32 6.64 -5.57
C LYS A 38 11.81 6.50 -5.35
N SER A 39 11.35 6.26 -4.13
CA SER A 39 9.90 6.17 -3.83
C SER A 39 9.19 7.50 -4.10
N ARG A 40 9.77 8.63 -3.69
CA ARG A 40 9.23 9.96 -4.01
C ARG A 40 9.12 10.19 -5.52
N ALA A 41 10.17 9.87 -6.28
CA ALA A 41 10.15 10.03 -7.73
C ALA A 41 9.09 9.15 -8.41
N LEU A 42 8.88 7.93 -7.93
CA LEU A 42 7.82 7.05 -8.44
C LEU A 42 6.43 7.57 -8.05
N ALA A 43 6.25 8.10 -6.84
CA ALA A 43 5.00 8.75 -6.45
C ALA A 43 4.70 9.97 -7.32
N ASP A 44 5.70 10.82 -7.60
CA ASP A 44 5.56 11.98 -8.51
C ASP A 44 5.12 11.54 -9.91
N GLN A 45 5.76 10.52 -10.47
CA GLN A 45 5.39 9.96 -11.77
C GLN A 45 3.98 9.38 -11.76
N ALA A 46 3.60 8.62 -10.71
CA ALA A 46 2.26 8.07 -10.58
C ALA A 46 1.19 9.18 -10.53
N CYS A 47 1.48 10.30 -9.85
CA CYS A 47 0.59 11.46 -9.79
C CYS A 47 0.46 12.21 -11.12
N ALA A 48 1.46 12.13 -12.00
CA ALA A 48 1.41 12.72 -13.33
C ALA A 48 0.62 11.87 -14.33
N CYS A 49 0.45 10.57 -14.05
CA CYS A 49 -0.28 9.67 -14.93
C CYS A 49 -1.80 9.85 -14.86
N THR A 50 -2.43 9.79 -16.03
CA THR A 50 -3.90 9.84 -16.19
C THR A 50 -4.45 8.60 -16.88
N THR A 51 -3.58 7.68 -17.33
CA THR A 51 -3.96 6.46 -18.05
C THR A 51 -3.24 5.26 -17.49
N VAL A 52 -3.86 4.08 -17.62
CA VAL A 52 -3.26 2.80 -17.19
C VAL A 52 -1.93 2.56 -17.90
N ALA A 53 -1.83 2.91 -19.19
CA ALA A 53 -0.59 2.76 -19.97
C ALA A 53 0.58 3.58 -19.39
N CYS A 54 0.30 4.73 -18.78
CA CYS A 54 1.29 5.53 -18.07
C CYS A 54 1.61 4.95 -16.68
N ALA A 55 0.57 4.61 -15.90
CA ALA A 55 0.71 4.19 -14.52
C ALA A 55 1.30 2.77 -14.37
N ASP A 56 1.06 1.88 -15.32
CA ASP A 56 1.49 0.48 -15.23
C ASP A 56 3.01 0.27 -15.10
N PRO A 57 3.88 0.87 -15.95
CA PRO A 57 5.32 0.71 -15.77
C PRO A 57 5.84 1.31 -14.45
N ILE A 58 5.18 2.33 -13.92
CA ILE A 58 5.53 2.93 -12.61
C ILE A 58 5.13 1.98 -11.49
N ASP A 59 3.96 1.36 -11.59
CA ASP A 59 3.48 0.44 -10.57
C ASP A 59 4.35 -0.82 -10.47
N ARG A 60 4.87 -1.31 -11.60
CA ARG A 60 5.89 -2.37 -11.60
C ARG A 60 7.20 -1.94 -10.93
N GLN A 61 7.66 -0.71 -11.18
CA GLN A 61 8.87 -0.18 -10.52
C GLN A 61 8.66 0.01 -9.02
N TRP A 62 7.46 0.41 -8.60
CA TRP A 62 7.08 0.51 -7.21
C TRP A 62 7.09 -0.84 -6.52
N ALA A 63 6.50 -1.86 -7.14
CA ALA A 63 6.51 -3.23 -6.62
C ALA A 63 7.93 -3.79 -6.49
N ALA A 64 8.80 -3.52 -7.48
CA ALA A 64 10.21 -3.90 -7.41
C ALA A 64 10.91 -3.21 -6.23
N LEU A 65 10.69 -1.91 -6.04
CA LEU A 65 11.23 -1.16 -4.89
C LEU A 65 10.73 -1.72 -3.56
N ALA A 66 9.44 -2.06 -3.45
CA ALA A 66 8.87 -2.67 -2.25
C ALA A 66 9.52 -4.04 -1.95
N SER A 67 9.78 -4.85 -2.98
CA SER A 67 10.47 -6.14 -2.81
C SER A 67 11.95 -6.00 -2.47
N GLU A 68 12.64 -4.97 -2.97
CA GLU A 68 14.05 -4.67 -2.63
C GLU A 68 14.17 -4.25 -1.16
N THR A 69 13.16 -3.54 -0.65
CA THR A 69 13.18 -2.90 0.67
C THR A 69 12.56 -3.76 1.77
N SER A 70 11.77 -4.78 1.43
CA SER A 70 11.11 -5.67 2.41
C SER A 70 12.08 -6.47 3.28
N ALA A 71 13.36 -6.58 2.89
CA ALA A 71 14.38 -7.29 3.64
C ALA A 71 15.09 -6.43 4.71
N SER A 72 15.18 -5.10 4.52
CA SER A 72 15.78 -4.18 5.48
C SER A 72 15.58 -2.72 5.05
N LEU A 73 14.61 -2.04 5.66
CA LEU A 73 14.55 -0.57 5.67
C LEU A 73 15.26 -0.08 6.93
N ALA A 74 16.03 1.00 6.80
CA ALA A 74 16.52 1.73 7.96
C ALA A 74 15.32 2.23 8.78
N ALA A 75 15.40 2.24 10.11
CA ALA A 75 14.30 2.67 10.97
C ALA A 75 13.82 4.10 10.62
N ASP A 76 14.76 4.99 10.32
CA ASP A 76 14.47 6.38 9.93
C ASP A 76 13.78 6.51 8.56
N ASP A 77 13.87 5.48 7.71
CA ASP A 77 13.23 5.45 6.38
C ASP A 77 11.82 4.85 6.42
N VAL A 78 11.41 4.19 7.50
CA VAL A 78 10.08 3.53 7.59
C VAL A 78 8.96 4.56 7.45
N ASP A 79 9.02 5.63 8.24
CA ASP A 79 7.97 6.68 8.23
C ASP A 79 7.94 7.40 6.88
N ALA A 80 9.12 7.73 6.33
CA ALA A 80 9.22 8.37 5.02
C ALA A 80 8.68 7.47 3.90
N MET A 81 8.97 6.17 3.94
CA MET A 81 8.45 5.22 2.96
C MET A 81 6.94 5.05 3.09
N ALA A 82 6.40 5.07 4.31
CA ALA A 82 4.97 5.03 4.56
C ALA A 82 4.26 6.27 3.97
N GLU A 83 4.83 7.47 4.15
CA GLU A 83 4.30 8.70 3.57
C GLU A 83 4.26 8.66 2.03
N GLU A 84 5.37 8.25 1.40
CA GLU A 84 5.44 8.15 -0.06
C GLU A 84 4.51 7.04 -0.59
N SER A 85 4.36 5.93 0.16
CA SER A 85 3.42 4.85 -0.18
C SER A 85 1.97 5.32 -0.19
N GLN A 86 1.57 6.07 0.84
CA GLN A 86 0.22 6.64 0.89
C GLN A 86 -0.01 7.64 -0.24
N ARG A 87 1.01 8.44 -0.57
CA ARG A 87 0.94 9.40 -1.67
C ARG A 87 0.80 8.72 -3.02
N TYR A 88 1.63 7.70 -3.26
CA TYR A 88 1.56 6.84 -4.43
C TYR A 88 0.16 6.22 -4.61
N LEU A 89 -0.38 5.60 -3.56
CA LEU A 89 -1.73 5.01 -3.59
C LEU A 89 -2.80 6.06 -3.90
N ARG A 90 -2.75 7.25 -3.29
CA ARG A 90 -3.68 8.36 -3.58
C ARG A 90 -3.62 8.84 -5.04
N CYS A 91 -2.51 8.63 -5.71
CA CYS A 91 -2.36 8.98 -7.12
C CYS A 91 -2.86 7.87 -8.03
N LEU A 92 -2.56 6.61 -7.70
CA LEU A 92 -3.04 5.43 -8.43
C LEU A 92 -4.55 5.29 -8.46
N VAL A 93 -5.25 5.63 -7.37
CA VAL A 93 -6.73 5.57 -7.35
C VAL A 93 -7.39 6.48 -8.40
N LYS A 94 -6.67 7.47 -8.93
CA LYS A 94 -7.17 8.36 -10.00
C LYS A 94 -7.04 7.75 -11.39
N VAL A 95 -6.33 6.64 -11.53
CA VAL A 95 -6.13 5.90 -12.78
C VAL A 95 -6.85 4.56 -12.65
N PRO A 96 -8.16 4.49 -12.94
CA PRO A 96 -8.94 3.28 -12.70
C PRO A 96 -8.53 2.16 -13.66
N LEU A 97 -8.25 0.99 -13.12
CA LEU A 97 -8.20 -0.24 -13.90
C LEU A 97 -9.63 -0.77 -14.06
N THR A 98 -10.08 -0.93 -15.30
CA THR A 98 -11.45 -1.44 -15.53
C THR A 98 -11.55 -2.91 -15.14
N PRO A 99 -12.73 -3.39 -14.68
CA PRO A 99 -12.96 -4.81 -14.41
C PRO A 99 -12.60 -5.71 -15.61
N ALA A 100 -12.91 -5.27 -16.83
CA ALA A 100 -12.58 -6.00 -18.05
C ALA A 100 -11.06 -6.17 -18.22
N ALA A 101 -10.29 -5.10 -18.04
CA ALA A 101 -8.83 -5.15 -18.12
C ALA A 101 -8.23 -6.06 -17.03
N LEU A 102 -8.80 -6.06 -15.82
CA LEU A 102 -8.38 -7.01 -14.78
C LEU A 102 -8.67 -8.45 -15.19
N LEU A 103 -9.87 -8.75 -15.70
CA LEU A 103 -10.27 -10.10 -16.10
C LEU A 103 -9.40 -10.64 -17.23
N GLU A 104 -9.10 -9.83 -18.25
CA GLU A 104 -8.19 -10.19 -19.33
C GLU A 104 -6.79 -10.54 -18.79
N HIS A 105 -6.26 -9.70 -17.90
CA HIS A 105 -4.95 -9.93 -17.31
C HIS A 105 -4.93 -11.16 -16.40
N ALA A 106 -5.97 -11.33 -15.57
CA ALA A 106 -6.12 -12.49 -14.68
C ALA A 106 -6.23 -13.81 -15.46
N ARG A 107 -6.92 -13.81 -16.61
CA ARG A 107 -6.97 -14.97 -17.52
C ARG A 107 -5.59 -15.31 -18.06
N ALA A 108 -4.85 -14.32 -18.57
CA ALA A 108 -3.49 -14.53 -19.06
C ALA A 108 -2.54 -15.04 -17.97
N LEU A 109 -2.66 -14.53 -16.74
CA LEU A 109 -1.86 -14.98 -15.61
C LEU A 109 -2.22 -16.39 -15.15
N ALA A 110 -3.51 -16.76 -15.17
CA ALA A 110 -3.97 -18.10 -14.86
C ALA A 110 -3.35 -19.15 -15.82
N ASP A 111 -3.35 -18.85 -17.12
CA ASP A 111 -2.73 -19.74 -18.11
C ASP A 111 -1.21 -19.86 -17.89
N GLN A 112 -0.53 -18.74 -17.62
CA GLN A 112 0.91 -18.70 -17.37
C GLN A 112 1.31 -19.47 -16.12
N VAL A 113 0.58 -19.32 -15.01
CA VAL A 113 0.91 -20.02 -13.76
C VAL A 113 0.68 -21.52 -13.89
N CYS A 114 -0.32 -21.95 -14.68
CA CYS A 114 -0.51 -23.36 -14.98
C CYS A 114 0.59 -23.92 -15.88
N ALA A 115 1.14 -23.11 -16.80
CA ALA A 115 2.27 -23.49 -17.64
C ALA A 115 3.58 -23.67 -16.84
N CYS A 116 3.72 -23.04 -15.68
CA CYS A 116 4.87 -23.22 -14.79
C CYS A 116 4.99 -24.64 -14.20
N GLY A 117 3.92 -25.44 -14.21
CA GLY A 117 3.94 -26.80 -13.66
C GLY A 117 4.30 -26.83 -12.16
N ALA A 118 5.42 -27.48 -11.83
CA ALA A 118 5.93 -27.62 -10.46
C ALA A 118 7.03 -26.60 -10.10
N ASP A 119 7.19 -25.52 -10.88
CA ASP A 119 8.23 -24.51 -10.70
C ASP A 119 7.75 -23.28 -9.90
N ALA A 120 8.13 -23.24 -8.62
CA ALA A 120 7.83 -22.11 -7.74
C ALA A 120 8.48 -20.79 -8.18
N ALA A 121 9.68 -20.85 -8.77
CA ALA A 121 10.41 -19.66 -9.23
C ALA A 121 9.71 -19.02 -10.45
N CYS A 122 9.03 -19.84 -11.26
CA CYS A 122 8.16 -19.38 -12.34
C CYS A 122 6.83 -18.82 -11.80
N ALA A 123 6.18 -19.51 -10.85
CA ALA A 123 4.84 -19.14 -10.38
C ALA A 123 4.82 -17.94 -9.42
N ARG A 124 5.86 -17.74 -8.60
CA ARG A 124 5.94 -16.66 -7.60
C ARG A 124 5.83 -15.25 -8.22
N PRO A 125 6.56 -14.87 -9.28
CA PRO A 125 6.41 -13.54 -9.88
C PRO A 125 5.00 -13.32 -10.47
N LEU A 126 4.35 -14.37 -10.98
CA LEU A 126 2.98 -14.29 -11.49
C LEU A 126 1.95 -14.05 -10.38
N GLN A 127 2.15 -14.67 -9.21
CA GLN A 127 1.31 -14.42 -8.02
C GLN A 127 1.44 -12.96 -7.57
N LEU A 128 2.66 -12.43 -7.49
CA LEU A 128 2.90 -11.04 -7.12
C LEU A 128 2.25 -10.06 -8.10
N GLU A 129 2.32 -10.34 -9.40
CA GLU A 129 1.67 -9.55 -10.44
C GLU A 129 0.13 -9.58 -10.32
N LEU A 130 -0.46 -10.75 -9.99
CA LEU A 130 -1.90 -10.86 -9.76
C LEU A 130 -2.34 -10.07 -8.52
N ASP A 131 -1.65 -10.25 -7.39
CA ASP A 131 -1.97 -9.56 -6.13
C ASP A 131 -1.89 -8.04 -6.28
N ARG A 132 -0.87 -7.55 -7.00
CA ARG A 132 -0.69 -6.13 -7.36
C ARG A 132 -1.88 -5.58 -8.15
N ARG A 133 -2.32 -6.29 -9.19
CA ARG A 133 -3.46 -5.89 -10.03
C ARG A 133 -4.77 -5.87 -9.28
N LEU A 134 -4.99 -6.86 -8.43
CA LEU A 134 -6.15 -6.92 -7.54
C LEU A 134 -6.15 -5.71 -6.60
N LEU A 135 -5.03 -5.44 -5.95
CA LEU A 135 -4.90 -4.30 -5.03
C LEU A 135 -5.21 -2.97 -5.72
N TRP A 136 -4.64 -2.71 -6.91
CA TRP A 136 -4.94 -1.50 -7.69
C TRP A 136 -6.43 -1.41 -8.03
N THR A 137 -7.02 -2.50 -8.53
CA THR A 137 -8.43 -2.51 -8.91
C THR A 137 -9.35 -2.21 -7.72
N PHE A 138 -9.10 -2.82 -6.57
CA PHE A 138 -9.87 -2.56 -5.35
C PHE A 138 -9.62 -1.17 -4.76
N ALA A 139 -8.38 -0.65 -4.85
CA ALA A 139 -8.07 0.71 -4.43
C ALA A 139 -8.84 1.75 -5.27
N THR A 140 -9.06 1.50 -6.56
CA THR A 140 -9.86 2.36 -7.45
C THR A 140 -11.38 2.21 -7.29
N GLN A 141 -11.84 1.37 -6.35
CA GLN A 141 -13.25 1.06 -6.11
C GLN A 141 -13.99 0.64 -7.39
N ALA A 142 -13.31 -0.13 -8.26
CA ALA A 142 -13.91 -0.63 -9.49
C ALA A 142 -15.17 -1.45 -9.17
N LYS A 143 -16.29 -1.12 -9.83
CA LYS A 143 -17.55 -1.83 -9.66
C LYS A 143 -17.59 -3.03 -10.60
N PHE A 144 -17.62 -4.23 -10.02
CA PHE A 144 -17.80 -5.47 -10.77
C PHE A 144 -19.29 -5.82 -10.86
N GLU A 145 -19.74 -6.12 -12.07
CA GLU A 145 -21.04 -6.74 -12.30
C GLU A 145 -21.05 -8.18 -11.75
N PRO A 146 -22.22 -8.74 -11.39
CA PRO A 146 -22.29 -10.10 -10.83
C PRO A 146 -21.64 -11.18 -11.71
N ALA A 147 -21.77 -11.06 -13.05
CA ALA A 147 -21.11 -11.96 -13.99
C ALA A 147 -19.57 -11.86 -13.92
N GLN A 148 -19.05 -10.63 -13.83
CA GLN A 148 -17.61 -10.36 -13.71
C GLN A 148 -17.05 -10.88 -12.37
N GLN A 149 -17.82 -10.76 -11.29
CA GLN A 149 -17.44 -11.33 -9.98
C GLN A 149 -17.35 -12.86 -10.03
N THR A 150 -18.29 -13.50 -10.72
CA THR A 150 -18.28 -14.95 -10.92
C THR A 150 -17.07 -15.39 -11.72
N GLU A 151 -16.79 -14.71 -12.83
CA GLU A 151 -15.63 -14.98 -13.67
C GLU A 151 -14.31 -14.76 -12.93
N LEU A 152 -14.16 -13.64 -12.23
CA LEU A 152 -12.97 -13.36 -11.42
C LEU A 152 -12.77 -14.45 -10.37
N SER A 153 -13.82 -14.87 -9.68
CA SER A 153 -13.73 -15.94 -8.67
C SER A 153 -13.23 -17.25 -9.27
N GLN A 154 -13.72 -17.63 -10.45
CA GLN A 154 -13.26 -18.83 -11.17
C GLN A 154 -11.80 -18.71 -11.60
N LEU A 155 -11.39 -17.55 -12.13
CA LEU A 155 -10.00 -17.30 -12.51
C LEU A 155 -9.05 -17.39 -11.31
N LEU A 156 -9.43 -16.80 -10.17
CA LEU A 156 -8.64 -16.86 -8.93
C LEU A 156 -8.55 -18.29 -8.37
N GLN A 157 -9.62 -19.10 -8.49
CA GLN A 157 -9.59 -20.51 -8.11
C GLN A 157 -8.65 -21.33 -9.01
N ASN A 158 -8.69 -21.11 -10.32
CA ASN A 158 -7.80 -21.78 -11.26
C ASN A 158 -6.34 -21.38 -11.02
N PHE A 159 -6.09 -20.07 -10.85
CA PHE A 159 -4.78 -19.55 -10.54
C PHE A 159 -4.22 -20.18 -9.26
N SER A 160 -4.98 -20.14 -8.16
CA SER A 160 -4.53 -20.69 -6.87
C SER A 160 -4.27 -22.19 -6.93
N THR A 161 -5.10 -22.95 -7.66
CA THR A 161 -4.88 -24.39 -7.89
C THR A 161 -3.53 -24.65 -8.58
N CYS A 162 -3.19 -23.88 -9.60
CA CYS A 162 -1.93 -24.02 -10.31
C CYS A 162 -0.73 -23.50 -9.50
N ALA A 163 -0.87 -22.37 -8.80
CA ALA A 163 0.15 -21.84 -7.91
C ALA A 163 0.51 -22.83 -6.78
N LEU A 164 -0.49 -23.48 -6.18
CA LEU A 164 -0.28 -24.51 -5.15
C LEU A 164 0.46 -25.73 -5.70
N LYS A 165 0.16 -26.17 -6.93
CA LYS A 165 0.91 -27.24 -7.60
C LYS A 165 2.37 -26.86 -7.84
N ALA A 166 2.63 -25.59 -8.09
CA ALA A 166 3.98 -25.05 -8.22
C ALA A 166 4.68 -24.84 -6.86
N GLY A 167 4.04 -25.15 -5.72
CA GLY A 167 4.61 -24.93 -4.40
C GLY A 167 4.59 -23.47 -3.93
N VAL A 168 3.78 -22.62 -4.57
CA VAL A 168 3.55 -21.23 -4.15
C VAL A 168 2.37 -21.21 -3.19
N GLU A 169 2.64 -21.02 -1.91
CA GLU A 169 1.59 -20.78 -0.92
C GLU A 169 0.98 -19.39 -1.11
N PRO A 170 -0.34 -19.24 -0.93
CA PRO A 170 -1.00 -17.94 -0.93
C PRO A 170 -0.42 -17.06 0.19
N THR A 171 -0.09 -15.83 -0.14
CA THR A 171 0.36 -14.85 0.85
C THR A 171 -0.74 -14.66 1.90
N PRO A 172 -0.47 -14.85 3.20
CA PRO A 172 -1.48 -14.64 4.23
C PRO A 172 -1.97 -13.19 4.20
N LYS A 173 -3.28 -13.03 4.30
CA LYS A 173 -3.97 -11.73 4.40
C LYS A 173 -3.79 -11.09 5.77
#